data_AF-A0A1Y2F7T0-F1
#
_entry.id   AF-A0A1Y2F7T0-F1
#
_cell.length_a   1.000
_cell.length_b   1.000
_cell.length_c   1.000
_cell.angle_alpha   90.00
_cell.angle_beta   90.00
_cell.angle_gamma   90.00
#
_symmetry.space_group_name_H-M   'P 1'
#
loop_
_entity.id
_entity.type
_entity.pdbx_description
1 polymer ?
#
loop_
_entity_poly.entity_id
_entity_poly.type
_entity_poly.pdbx_seq_one_letter_code
_entity_poly.pdbx_strand_id
1 'polypeptide(L)'
;MVAASRVLQGARRLPLTTKQGHNYYKGTGTGSTGRHTKHGAYITEWEKVRTYPRPALLDSCTLKPFVSRQVAKARASLEPGTTHMTGSRYLEAWKLDNAGEQKS
;
A
#
# COMPACT_ATOMS: atom_id res chain seq x y z
N MET A 1 45.66 -13.47 -27.53
CA MET A 1 45.00 -12.18 -27.16
C MET A 1 43.56 -12.48 -26.76
N VAL A 2 43.16 -12.17 -25.54
CA VAL A 2 41.77 -12.33 -25.08
C VAL A 2 40.97 -11.12 -25.59
N ALA A 3 39.92 -11.37 -26.37
CA ALA A 3 39.05 -10.30 -26.86
C ALA A 3 38.38 -9.59 -25.67
N ALA A 4 38.51 -8.27 -25.60
CA ALA A 4 37.88 -7.47 -24.56
C ALA A 4 36.35 -7.67 -24.60
N SER A 5 35.74 -7.90 -23.43
CA SER A 5 34.29 -8.09 -23.33
C SER A 5 33.57 -6.84 -23.86
N ARG A 6 32.44 -7.02 -24.55
CA ARG A 6 31.63 -5.93 -25.15
C ARG A 6 31.26 -4.80 -24.18
N VAL A 7 31.33 -5.04 -22.87
CA VAL A 7 31.12 -4.03 -21.82
C VAL A 7 32.16 -2.91 -21.92
N LEU A 8 33.41 -3.21 -22.30
CA LEU A 8 34.47 -2.21 -22.50
C LEU A 8 34.32 -1.43 -23.82
N GLN A 9 33.44 -1.85 -24.73
CA GLN A 9 33.17 -1.17 -26.01
C GLN A 9 31.95 -0.22 -25.97
N GLY A 10 31.41 0.07 -24.77
CA GLY A 10 30.46 1.18 -24.54
C GLY A 10 28.99 0.91 -24.86
N ALA A 11 28.65 -0.04 -25.73
CA ALA A 11 27.25 -0.37 -26.02
C ALA A 11 26.70 -1.45 -25.06
N ARG A 12 25.95 -1.03 -24.04
CA ARG A 12 25.32 -1.94 -23.06
C ARG A 12 23.80 -1.99 -23.29
N ARG A 13 23.24 -3.18 -23.53
CA ARG A 13 21.79 -3.41 -23.68
C ARG A 13 21.08 -3.42 -22.32
N LEU A 14 21.19 -2.34 -21.57
CA LEU A 14 20.45 -2.15 -20.33
C LEU A 14 19.15 -1.40 -20.59
N PRO A 15 18.14 -1.57 -19.71
CA PRO A 15 17.02 -0.66 -19.66
C PRO A 15 17.49 0.78 -19.39
N LEU A 16 16.99 1.74 -20.16
CA LEU A 16 17.27 3.15 -19.94
C LEU A 16 16.69 3.61 -18.60
N THR A 17 17.45 4.41 -17.87
CA THR A 17 17.00 5.06 -16.64
C THR A 17 16.45 6.45 -16.93
N THR A 18 15.93 7.13 -15.91
CA THR A 18 15.45 8.52 -16.00
C THR A 18 16.56 9.54 -16.28
N LYS A 19 17.83 9.14 -16.19
CA LYS A 19 19.01 10.01 -16.34
C LYS A 19 19.79 9.76 -17.63
N GLN A 20 19.23 8.96 -18.55
CA GLN A 20 19.87 8.59 -19.81
C GLN A 20 19.03 9.06 -21.00
N GLY A 21 19.68 9.41 -22.11
CA GLY A 21 19.03 9.88 -23.33
C GLY A 21 18.74 11.39 -23.33
N HIS A 22 18.71 12.00 -24.52
CA HIS A 22 18.32 13.39 -24.74
C HIS A 22 16.86 13.46 -25.21
N ASN A 23 16.06 14.37 -24.67
CA ASN A 23 14.61 14.47 -24.92
C ASN A 23 13.81 13.18 -24.64
N TYR A 24 14.33 12.32 -23.75
CA TYR A 24 13.67 11.11 -23.31
C TYR A 24 13.09 11.30 -21.91
N TYR A 25 11.78 11.13 -21.76
CA TYR A 25 11.12 11.14 -20.45
C TYR A 25 10.72 9.73 -20.02
N LYS A 26 11.04 9.38 -18.78
CA LYS A 26 10.64 8.12 -18.14
C LYS A 26 10.05 8.41 -16.76
N GLY A 27 8.83 7.93 -16.53
CA GLY A 27 8.14 8.07 -15.24
C GLY A 27 8.69 7.13 -14.15
N THR A 28 8.34 7.41 -12.90
CA THR A 28 8.79 6.68 -11.70
C THR A 28 7.66 5.94 -10.96
N GLY A 29 6.48 5.82 -11.57
CA GLY A 29 5.33 5.13 -10.95
C GLY A 29 4.54 5.97 -9.94
N THR A 30 4.64 7.31 -10.01
CA THR A 30 3.89 8.22 -9.11
C THR A 30 2.38 8.25 -9.38
N GLY A 31 1.91 7.66 -10.48
CA GLY A 31 0.52 7.76 -10.94
C GLY A 31 0.20 9.11 -11.58
N SER A 32 -0.97 9.21 -12.24
CA SER A 32 -1.45 10.47 -12.80
C SER A 32 -2.26 11.24 -11.76
N THR A 33 -1.94 12.51 -11.56
CA THR A 33 -2.63 13.42 -10.62
C THR A 33 -3.55 14.41 -11.34
N GLY A 34 -3.73 14.29 -12.65
CA GLY A 34 -4.44 15.27 -13.47
C GLY A 34 -4.14 15.11 -14.96
N ARG A 35 -4.07 16.23 -15.68
CA ARG A 35 -3.89 16.24 -17.15
C ARG A 35 -3.03 17.39 -17.66
N HIS A 36 -2.32 17.16 -18.76
CA HIS A 36 -1.67 18.22 -19.52
C HIS A 36 -2.69 19.06 -20.28
N THR A 37 -2.35 20.33 -20.53
CA THR A 37 -3.09 21.26 -21.37
C THR A 37 -2.51 21.29 -22.78
N LYS A 38 -3.26 21.86 -23.73
CA LYS A 38 -2.80 22.07 -25.12
C LYS A 38 -1.48 22.83 -25.20
N HIS A 39 -1.20 23.71 -24.24
CA HIS A 39 -0.02 24.59 -24.23
C HIS A 39 1.09 24.11 -23.28
N GLY A 40 1.08 22.83 -22.88
CA GLY A 40 2.15 22.24 -22.08
C GLY A 40 2.06 22.45 -20.56
N ALA A 41 1.13 23.28 -20.08
CA ALA A 41 0.83 23.38 -18.64
C ALA A 41 0.17 22.10 -18.11
N TYR A 42 0.08 21.95 -16.79
CA TYR A 42 -0.55 20.81 -16.13
C TYR A 42 -1.66 21.27 -15.17
N ILE A 43 -2.82 20.61 -15.22
CA ILE A 43 -3.96 20.87 -14.32
C ILE A 43 -4.12 19.67 -13.39
N THR A 44 -4.08 19.93 -12.09
CA THR A 44 -4.29 18.93 -11.03
C THR A 44 -5.77 18.64 -10.85
N GLU A 45 -6.14 17.36 -10.82
CA GLU A 45 -7.49 16.89 -10.55
C GLU A 45 -7.53 16.31 -9.13
N TRP A 46 -8.13 17.04 -8.18
CA TRP A 46 -8.08 16.71 -6.75
C TRP A 46 -8.68 15.34 -6.40
N GLU A 47 -9.63 14.85 -7.20
CA GLU A 47 -10.21 13.51 -7.06
C GLU A 47 -9.18 12.38 -7.26
N LYS A 48 -8.11 12.63 -8.02
CA LYS A 48 -7.02 11.67 -8.27
C LYS A 48 -5.87 11.81 -7.27
N VAL A 49 -5.88 12.87 -6.46
CA VAL A 49 -4.81 13.10 -5.48
C VAL A 49 -5.01 12.19 -4.28
N ARG A 50 -4.03 11.32 -4.03
CA ARG A 50 -4.05 10.40 -2.89
C ARG A 50 -3.93 11.17 -1.58
N THR A 51 -4.84 10.91 -0.65
CA THR A 51 -4.79 11.42 0.72
C THR A 51 -4.49 10.29 1.69
N TYR A 52 -3.88 10.63 2.83
CA TYR A 52 -3.58 9.70 3.91
C TYR A 52 -4.31 10.18 5.17
N PRO A 53 -5.60 9.83 5.35
CA PRO A 53 -6.40 10.37 6.43
C PRO A 53 -5.89 9.88 7.79
N ARG A 54 -5.69 10.83 8.71
CA ARG A 54 -5.30 10.56 10.09
C ARG A 54 -6.54 10.23 10.93
N PRO A 55 -6.56 9.14 11.72
CA PRO A 55 -7.64 8.88 12.67
C PRO A 55 -7.79 10.03 13.68
N ALA A 56 -9.04 10.42 14.00
CA ALA A 56 -9.32 11.58 14.85
C ALA A 56 -8.77 11.46 16.28
N LEU A 57 -8.81 10.25 16.87
CA LEU A 57 -8.42 9.98 18.25
C LEU A 57 -6.99 9.44 18.39
N LEU A 58 -6.12 9.72 17.41
CA LEU A 58 -4.77 9.17 17.41
C LEU A 58 -3.91 9.69 18.57
N ASP A 59 -4.12 10.95 19.00
CA ASP A 59 -3.37 11.56 20.11
C ASP A 59 -3.69 10.93 21.47
N SER A 60 -4.92 10.47 21.65
CA SER A 60 -5.37 9.77 22.86
C SER A 60 -5.21 8.25 22.78
N CYS A 61 -4.61 7.72 21.70
CA CYS A 61 -4.50 6.29 21.50
C CYS A 61 -3.39 5.70 22.38
N THR A 62 -3.74 4.81 23.30
CA THR A 62 -2.79 4.13 24.20
C THR A 62 -2.03 2.99 23.52
N LEU A 63 -2.49 2.52 22.35
CA LEU A 63 -1.89 1.39 21.64
C LEU A 63 -0.49 1.75 21.11
N LYS A 64 0.48 0.86 21.35
CA LYS A 64 1.87 1.02 20.94
C LYS A 64 2.25 -0.03 19.90
N PRO A 65 3.27 0.22 19.06
CA PRO A 65 3.75 -0.78 18.08
C PRO A 65 4.39 -2.02 18.72
N PHE A 66 4.64 -2.00 20.03
CA PHE A 66 5.26 -3.10 20.77
C PHE A 66 4.38 -3.53 21.95
N VAL A 67 4.45 -4.83 22.26
CA VAL A 67 3.80 -5.45 23.42
C VAL A 67 4.87 -5.88 24.42
N SER A 68 4.57 -5.83 25.72
CA SER A 68 5.47 -6.33 26.77
C SER A 68 5.79 -7.82 26.56
N ARG A 69 7.04 -8.21 26.78
CA ARG A 69 7.51 -9.61 26.69
C ARG A 69 6.84 -10.53 27.72
N GLN A 70 6.25 -9.97 28.77
CA GLN A 70 5.54 -10.72 29.80
C GLN A 70 4.17 -11.22 29.32
N VAL A 71 3.60 -10.58 28.30
CA VAL A 71 2.31 -10.98 27.73
C VAL A 71 2.53 -12.23 26.88
N ALA A 72 1.88 -13.34 27.26
CA ALA A 72 1.91 -14.56 26.48
C ALA A 72 1.21 -14.35 25.13
N LYS A 73 1.77 -14.96 24.07
CA LYS A 73 1.17 -14.90 22.74
C LYS A 73 -0.10 -15.75 22.73
N ALA A 74 -1.25 -15.11 22.60
CA ALA A 74 -2.52 -15.82 22.45
C ALA A 74 -2.58 -16.48 21.05
N ARG A 75 -2.96 -17.76 21.02
CA ARG A 75 -3.32 -18.47 19.79
C ARG A 75 -4.79 -18.81 19.86
N ALA A 76 -5.54 -18.44 18.82
CA ALA A 76 -6.95 -18.80 18.75
C ALA A 76 -7.09 -20.32 18.57
N SER A 77 -7.88 -20.94 19.44
CA SER A 77 -8.34 -22.32 19.24
C SER A 77 -9.55 -22.28 18.32
N LEU A 78 -9.44 -22.94 17.17
CA LEU A 78 -10.51 -23.08 16.20
C LEU A 78 -10.81 -24.56 16.03
N GLU A 79 -12.07 -24.88 15.81
CA GLU A 79 -12.46 -26.23 15.42
C GLU A 79 -11.76 -26.61 14.11
N PRO A 80 -11.27 -27.85 13.97
CA PRO A 80 -10.64 -28.33 12.75
C PRO A 80 -11.52 -28.07 11.52
N GLY A 81 -10.95 -27.45 10.48
CA GLY A 81 -11.68 -27.08 9.26
C GLY A 81 -12.38 -25.73 9.30
N THR A 82 -12.40 -25.04 10.44
CA THR A 82 -12.94 -23.67 10.55
C THR A 82 -11.83 -22.62 10.47
N THR A 83 -12.09 -21.51 9.77
CA THR A 83 -11.14 -20.39 9.65
C THR A 83 -11.69 -19.14 10.35
N HIS A 84 -10.82 -18.20 10.70
CA HIS A 84 -11.20 -16.89 11.25
C HIS A 84 -12.17 -16.09 10.37
N MET A 85 -12.21 -16.37 9.07
CA MET A 85 -13.00 -15.64 8.07
C MET A 85 -14.35 -16.30 7.76
N THR A 86 -14.75 -17.35 8.49
CA THR A 86 -16.03 -18.02 8.27
C THR A 86 -17.19 -17.08 8.62
N GLY A 87 -18.10 -16.85 7.68
CA GLY A 87 -19.19 -15.87 7.82
C GLY A 87 -20.18 -16.15 8.95
N SER A 88 -20.51 -17.42 9.23
CA SER A 88 -21.40 -17.79 10.35
C SER A 88 -20.84 -17.33 11.70
N ARG A 89 -19.53 -17.53 11.93
CA ARG A 89 -18.83 -17.09 13.14
C ARG A 89 -18.85 -15.57 13.29
N TYR A 90 -18.68 -14.83 12.20
CA TYR A 90 -18.81 -13.38 12.22
C TYR A 90 -20.23 -12.96 12.62
N LEU A 91 -21.26 -13.58 12.04
CA LEU A 91 -22.65 -13.26 12.34
C LEU A 91 -22.99 -13.56 13.82
N GLU A 92 -22.51 -14.67 14.35
CA GLU A 92 -22.67 -15.00 15.78
C GLU A 92 -21.98 -13.99 16.69
N ALA A 93 -20.72 -13.65 16.41
CA ALA A 93 -19.99 -12.63 17.18
C ALA A 93 -20.68 -11.26 17.09
N TRP A 94 -21.12 -10.86 15.89
CA TRP A 94 -21.85 -9.61 15.68
C TRP A 94 -23.15 -9.58 16.49
N LYS A 95 -23.91 -10.68 16.53
CA LYS A 95 -25.14 -10.77 17.34
C LYS A 95 -24.86 -10.62 18.84
N LEU A 96 -23.73 -11.12 19.32
CA LEU A 96 -23.33 -10.98 20.72
C LEU A 96 -22.93 -9.55 21.05
N ASP A 97 -22.11 -8.93 20.21
CA ASP A 97 -21.58 -7.59 20.45
C ASP A 97 -22.63 -6.48 20.25
N ASN A 98 -23.62 -6.71 19.37
CA ASN A 98 -24.60 -5.70 18.94
C ASN A 98 -26.05 -6.05 19.34
N ALA A 99 -26.25 -6.92 20.34
CA ALA A 99 -27.57 -7.37 20.77
C ALA A 99 -28.54 -6.24 21.17
N GLY A 100 -28.01 -5.05 21.50
CA GLY A 100 -28.77 -3.86 21.88
C GLY A 100 -29.05 -2.85 20.77
N GLU A 101 -28.57 -3.06 19.53
CA GLU A 101 -28.91 -2.20 18.40
C GLU A 101 -30.36 -2.43 17.97
N GLN A 102 -31.28 -1.65 18.55
CA GLN A 102 -32.63 -1.50 18.01
C GLN A 102 -32.52 -0.88 16.62
N LYS A 103 -33.06 -1.55 15.60
CA LYS A 103 -33.19 -0.97 14.26
C LYS A 103 -34.13 0.24 14.36
N SER A 104 -33.61 1.43 14.06
CA SER A 104 -34.43 2.62 13.83
C SER A 104 -35.32 2.47 12.61
#